data_AF-A0A7J0FJ27-F1
#
_entry.id   AF-A0A7J0FJ27-F1
#
_cell.length_a   1.000
_cell.length_b   1.000
_cell.length_c   1.000
_cell.angle_alpha   90.00
_cell.angle_beta   90.00
_cell.angle_gamma   90.00
#
_symmetry.space_group_name_H-M   'P 1'
#
loop_
_entity.id
_entity.type
_entity.pdbx_description
1 polymer ?
#
loop_
_entity_poly.entity_id
_entity_poly.type
_entity_poly.pdbx_seq_one_letter_code
_entity_poly.pdbx_strand_id
1 'polypeptide(L)'
;MVGEAPSMAVAALALYHHFFLFRLSNSRTIARTRTWLPNGTSLERVPLSLIHCSSSTSPPTPPSSTEFDTPTAESSVNLGLSLFSKGRVKDALTQFETALTLDPNPVEAQAALYNKACCHAYRGEGKKAADCLRTALREYNLKFGTILNDPDLASFRALPEFKELQEEARLGGEDIGYGFRRDLKLISEVQAPFRGVRRFFYVAFSAAAGISLFFTLPRLIRAINGGDGSPDLWETAGNAGINAAGIIVLVALFFWDNRKEEEQLAQISRDETLSRLPLRLSTNRIVELVQLRDTVRPVILAGKKETVSLAVQKAERFRTELLRRGVLLVPVIWGEGRAPEMEKKGFGSAPKAAASLPSIGEDFDKRAQSITAKSKLKAEVRFKAEAVSPAEWERWIKDQQKSEGVTPGEDVYIILRLDGRVRRSGKVSTQNEASLILFPSSTRGGTPPDSPPHPGMPDWQQIVQELPPMEAILSKLER
;
A
#
# COMPACT_ATOMS: atom_id res chain seq x y z
N MET A 1 -18.04 -64.55 -13.17
CA MET A 1 -18.44 -64.19 -14.54
C MET A 1 -18.08 -62.74 -14.76
N VAL A 2 -17.15 -62.53 -15.68
CA VAL A 2 -16.51 -61.26 -16.04
C VAL A 2 -17.32 -60.66 -17.20
N GLY A 3 -17.55 -59.36 -17.20
CA GLY A 3 -18.10 -58.60 -18.33
C GLY A 3 -17.68 -57.14 -18.16
N GLU A 4 -16.56 -56.75 -18.74
CA GLU A 4 -16.40 -56.19 -20.09
C GLU A 4 -16.53 -54.65 -20.09
N ALA A 5 -15.37 -54.01 -20.26
CA ALA A 5 -15.20 -52.61 -20.62
C ALA A 5 -15.11 -52.48 -22.15
N PRO A 6 -15.34 -51.28 -22.71
CA PRO A 6 -14.72 -50.89 -23.95
C PRO A 6 -13.64 -49.83 -23.70
N SER A 7 -12.41 -50.19 -24.06
CA SER A 7 -11.32 -49.29 -24.44
C SER A 7 -11.57 -48.81 -25.88
N MET A 8 -11.28 -47.55 -26.21
CA MET A 8 -10.62 -47.18 -27.48
C MET A 8 -10.16 -45.71 -27.49
N ALA A 9 -8.83 -45.55 -27.57
CA ALA A 9 -8.05 -44.63 -28.42
C ALA A 9 -8.29 -43.10 -28.35
N VAL A 10 -7.39 -42.29 -27.78
CA VAL A 10 -6.12 -41.75 -28.36
C VAL A 10 -6.32 -41.04 -29.71
N ALA A 11 -6.25 -39.71 -29.69
CA ALA A 11 -5.80 -38.91 -30.82
C ALA A 11 -5.05 -37.66 -30.29
N ALA A 12 -3.72 -37.77 -30.29
CA ALA A 12 -2.81 -36.63 -30.24
C ALA A 12 -2.60 -36.13 -31.67
N LEU A 13 -2.64 -34.83 -31.89
CA LEU A 13 -2.12 -34.19 -33.11
C LEU A 13 -1.50 -32.84 -32.76
N ALA A 14 -0.17 -32.83 -32.73
CA ALA A 14 0.63 -31.66 -32.97
C ALA A 14 0.66 -31.37 -34.49
N LEU A 15 0.76 -30.10 -34.89
CA LEU A 15 1.81 -29.57 -35.78
C LEU A 15 1.43 -28.17 -36.33
N TYR A 16 2.29 -27.21 -36.00
CA TYR A 16 2.96 -26.21 -36.85
C TYR A 16 2.23 -25.05 -37.58
N HIS A 17 2.88 -23.89 -37.38
CA HIS A 17 2.86 -22.60 -38.09
C HIS A 17 2.63 -22.61 -39.61
N HIS A 18 1.85 -21.64 -40.13
CA HIS A 18 2.40 -20.57 -40.99
C HIS A 18 1.45 -19.37 -41.17
N PHE A 19 2.09 -18.23 -41.44
CA PHE A 19 1.59 -16.89 -41.73
C PHE A 19 0.51 -16.81 -42.82
N PHE A 20 -0.41 -15.84 -42.73
CA PHE A 20 -0.62 -14.83 -43.78
C PHE A 20 -1.37 -13.60 -43.27
N LEU A 21 -0.88 -12.44 -43.72
CA LEU A 21 -1.37 -11.08 -43.52
C LEU A 21 -2.67 -10.83 -44.31
N PHE A 22 -3.58 -10.02 -43.78
CA PHE A 22 -4.32 -9.06 -44.62
C PHE A 22 -4.61 -7.75 -43.88
N ARG A 23 -4.11 -6.66 -44.49
CA ARG A 23 -4.42 -5.25 -44.24
C ARG A 23 -5.74 -4.87 -44.89
N LEU A 24 -6.51 -4.03 -44.23
CA LEU A 24 -7.31 -2.91 -44.77
C LEU A 24 -7.19 -1.83 -43.67
N SER A 25 -6.49 -0.69 -43.75
CA SER A 25 -6.26 0.35 -44.77
C SER A 25 -7.51 1.11 -45.22
N ASN A 26 -7.91 2.10 -44.42
CA ASN A 26 -8.08 3.51 -44.80
C ASN A 26 -8.76 4.28 -43.64
N SER A 27 -8.52 5.55 -43.34
CA SER A 27 -7.50 6.52 -43.72
C SER A 27 -7.86 7.86 -43.06
N ARG A 28 -6.84 8.52 -42.48
CA ARG A 28 -6.60 10.00 -42.43
C ARG A 28 -7.56 10.83 -41.55
N THR A 29 -7.10 11.82 -40.76
CA THR A 29 -6.07 12.84 -41.04
C THR A 29 -5.58 13.46 -39.70
N ILE A 30 -4.28 13.36 -39.33
CA ILE A 30 -3.20 14.39 -39.31
C ILE A 30 -3.45 15.54 -38.32
N ALA A 31 -2.63 15.75 -37.28
CA ALA A 31 -1.31 16.42 -37.32
C ALA A 31 -0.54 16.18 -35.99
N ARG A 32 0.80 16.20 -35.85
CA ARG A 32 1.97 16.15 -36.74
C ARG A 32 3.18 16.13 -35.76
N THR A 33 3.74 14.96 -35.45
CA THR A 33 5.01 14.83 -34.70
C THR A 33 6.17 14.72 -35.68
N ARG A 34 7.24 15.50 -35.45
CA ARG A 34 8.47 15.49 -36.25
C ARG A 34 9.43 14.48 -35.63
N THR A 35 9.74 13.41 -36.36
CA THR A 35 10.83 12.48 -36.06
C THR A 35 12.12 12.93 -36.74
N TRP A 36 13.25 12.84 -36.05
CA TRP A 36 14.57 12.76 -36.67
C TRP A 36 15.27 11.50 -36.14
N LEU A 37 15.76 10.69 -37.08
CA LEU A 37 16.40 9.38 -36.89
C LEU A 37 17.86 9.54 -36.46
N PRO A 38 18.45 8.55 -35.75
CA PRO A 38 19.88 8.32 -35.81
C PRO A 38 20.23 6.99 -36.50
N ASN A 39 21.28 7.05 -37.32
CA ASN A 39 21.98 5.93 -37.94
C ASN A 39 23.04 5.34 -36.99
N GLY A 40 23.21 4.02 -37.03
CA GLY A 40 24.51 3.35 -37.15
C GLY A 40 25.51 3.36 -35.97
N THR A 41 25.42 2.32 -35.13
CA THR A 41 26.51 1.48 -34.57
C THR A 41 27.92 2.06 -34.33
N SER A 42 28.40 1.99 -33.09
CA SER A 42 29.57 1.14 -32.73
C SER A 42 29.68 0.96 -31.21
N LEU A 43 30.08 -0.25 -30.82
CA LEU A 43 30.36 -0.70 -29.45
C LEU A 43 31.84 -0.41 -29.16
N GLU A 44 32.14 0.40 -28.15
CA GLU A 44 33.44 0.34 -27.45
C GLU A 44 33.25 0.35 -25.94
N ARG A 45 33.79 -0.70 -25.29
CA ARG A 45 34.09 -0.75 -23.86
C ARG A 45 35.54 -0.28 -23.68
N VAL A 46 35.78 0.66 -22.78
CA VAL A 46 37.08 0.83 -22.11
C VAL A 46 36.86 1.48 -20.72
N PRO A 47 37.81 1.43 -19.75
CA PRO A 47 37.56 0.82 -18.44
C PRO A 47 37.64 1.83 -17.28
N LEU A 48 37.16 1.39 -16.11
CA LEU A 48 37.40 2.03 -14.82
C LEU A 48 38.90 1.92 -14.45
N SER A 49 39.57 3.07 -14.29
CA SER A 49 40.92 3.15 -13.69
C SER A 49 40.89 3.92 -12.37
N LEU A 50 41.18 3.21 -11.29
CA LEU A 50 41.64 3.72 -10.00
C LEU A 50 43.17 3.92 -10.06
N ILE A 51 43.69 5.15 -9.97
CA ILE A 51 45.08 5.46 -9.58
C ILE A 51 45.05 6.86 -8.92
N HIS A 52 45.20 6.97 -7.60
CA HIS A 52 46.43 7.08 -6.80
C HIS A 52 47.28 8.33 -7.08
N CYS A 53 47.47 9.13 -6.03
CA CYS A 53 48.21 10.38 -6.01
C CYS A 53 49.71 10.16 -6.26
N SER A 54 50.29 10.93 -7.17
CA SER A 54 51.73 11.21 -7.20
C SER A 54 51.96 12.65 -7.65
N SER A 55 52.77 13.34 -6.85
CA SER A 55 53.19 14.72 -6.98
C SER A 55 54.17 14.90 -8.14
N SER A 56 53.92 15.88 -9.02
CA SER A 56 54.99 16.46 -9.86
C SER A 56 54.67 17.90 -10.25
N THR A 57 55.58 18.79 -9.85
CA THR A 57 55.57 20.25 -9.99
C THR A 57 55.75 20.71 -11.44
N SER A 58 54.94 21.66 -11.90
CA SER A 58 55.18 22.50 -13.10
C SER A 58 54.71 23.94 -12.81
N PRO A 59 55.38 25.02 -13.30
CA PRO A 59 55.05 26.42 -12.97
C PRO A 59 53.84 26.98 -13.75
N PRO A 60 53.29 28.15 -13.36
CA PRO A 60 51.93 28.55 -13.69
C PRO A 60 51.82 29.25 -15.05
N THR A 61 50.78 28.90 -15.81
CA THR A 61 50.23 29.71 -16.90
C THR A 61 49.16 30.67 -16.35
N PRO A 62 49.06 31.91 -16.85
CA PRO A 62 48.17 32.96 -16.33
C PRO A 62 46.68 32.63 -16.56
N PRO A 63 45.76 33.22 -15.79
CA PRO A 63 44.39 32.75 -15.70
C PRO A 63 43.63 33.06 -16.99
N SER A 64 43.33 32.04 -17.78
CA SER A 64 42.28 32.11 -18.77
C SER A 64 40.93 32.07 -18.06
N SER A 65 40.32 33.25 -17.93
CA SER A 65 38.87 33.49 -17.99
C SER A 65 37.99 32.40 -17.36
N THR A 66 37.58 32.68 -16.12
CA THR A 66 36.30 32.32 -15.50
C THR A 66 35.40 31.41 -16.37
N GLU A 67 35.45 30.09 -16.14
CA GLU A 67 34.26 29.27 -16.34
C GLU A 67 33.16 29.90 -15.48
N PHE A 68 32.25 30.64 -16.10
CA PHE A 68 30.97 30.88 -15.47
C PHE A 68 30.34 29.51 -15.32
N ASP A 69 30.37 28.93 -14.12
CA ASP A 69 29.54 27.79 -13.74
C ASP A 69 28.09 28.19 -14.00
N THR A 70 27.61 27.96 -15.22
CA THR A 70 26.20 28.14 -15.54
C THR A 70 25.42 27.19 -14.64
N PRO A 71 24.47 27.70 -13.84
CA PRO A 71 23.71 26.85 -12.92
C PRO A 71 22.97 25.79 -13.73
N THR A 72 23.25 24.52 -13.43
CA THR A 72 22.54 23.37 -13.98
C THR A 72 21.39 22.97 -13.05
N ALA A 73 20.39 22.28 -13.58
CA ALA A 73 19.29 21.76 -12.76
C ALA A 73 19.80 20.90 -11.59
N GLU A 74 20.76 20.01 -11.84
CA GLU A 74 21.42 19.18 -10.82
C GLU A 74 22.09 20.03 -9.72
N SER A 75 22.89 21.05 -10.10
CA SER A 75 23.56 21.94 -9.15
C SER A 75 22.54 22.69 -8.28
N SER A 76 21.45 23.18 -8.88
CA SER A 76 20.35 23.81 -8.15
C SER A 76 19.65 22.84 -7.18
N VAL A 77 19.40 21.57 -7.57
CA VAL A 77 18.83 20.56 -6.65
C VAL A 77 19.77 20.31 -5.46
N ASN A 78 21.06 20.11 -5.72
CA ASN A 78 22.05 19.84 -4.68
C ASN A 78 22.22 21.05 -3.73
N LEU A 79 22.22 22.26 -4.27
CA LEU A 79 22.23 23.48 -3.47
C LEU A 79 20.95 23.62 -2.63
N GLY A 80 19.78 23.32 -3.21
CA GLY A 80 18.50 23.29 -2.52
C GLY A 80 18.50 22.33 -1.33
N LEU A 81 19.01 21.11 -1.51
CA LEU A 81 19.17 20.12 -0.43
C LEU A 81 20.11 20.61 0.67
N SER A 82 21.23 21.23 0.30
CA SER A 82 22.19 21.82 1.25
C SER A 82 21.58 22.98 2.05
N LEU A 83 20.74 23.81 1.42
CA LEU A 83 20.02 24.89 2.09
C LEU A 83 18.91 24.36 3.00
N PHE A 84 18.19 23.33 2.55
CA PHE A 84 17.11 22.70 3.31
C PHE A 84 17.63 22.07 4.60
N SER A 85 18.75 21.34 4.55
CA SER A 85 19.38 20.75 5.74
C SER A 85 19.83 21.80 6.76
N LYS A 86 20.18 23.00 6.30
CA LYS A 86 20.50 24.17 7.14
C LYS A 86 19.26 24.91 7.67
N GLY A 87 18.05 24.42 7.39
CA GLY A 87 16.78 25.05 7.78
C GLY A 87 16.43 26.30 6.97
N ARG A 88 17.17 26.62 5.90
CA ARG A 88 16.91 27.75 5.00
C ARG A 88 15.86 27.37 3.95
N VAL A 89 14.67 27.01 4.42
CA VAL A 89 13.60 26.40 3.60
C VAL A 89 13.11 27.32 2.48
N LYS A 90 13.07 28.64 2.71
CA LYS A 90 12.69 29.60 1.66
C LYS A 90 13.70 29.60 0.50
N ASP A 91 14.99 29.61 0.82
CA ASP A 91 16.05 29.63 -0.18
C ASP A 91 16.15 28.29 -0.92
N ALA A 92 15.96 27.18 -0.19
CA ALA A 92 15.88 25.85 -0.77
C ALA A 92 14.75 25.73 -1.80
N LEU A 93 13.57 26.28 -1.47
CA LEU A 93 12.43 26.30 -2.37
C LEU A 93 12.75 27.06 -3.66
N THR A 94 13.39 28.23 -3.58
CA THR A 94 13.84 28.99 -4.75
C THR A 94 14.79 28.17 -5.63
N GLN A 95 15.70 27.41 -5.02
CA GLN A 95 16.62 26.56 -5.77
C GLN A 95 15.91 25.38 -6.46
N PHE A 96 14.95 24.73 -5.82
CA PHE A 96 14.16 23.69 -6.47
C PHE A 96 13.28 24.23 -7.60
N GLU A 97 12.73 25.44 -7.45
CA GLU A 97 12.03 26.12 -8.55
C GLU A 97 12.97 26.46 -9.71
N THR A 98 14.18 26.93 -9.40
CA THR A 98 15.20 27.21 -10.40
C THR A 98 15.56 25.94 -11.16
N ALA A 99 15.79 24.82 -10.47
CA ALA A 99 16.07 23.53 -11.11
C ALA A 99 14.97 23.12 -12.11
N LEU A 100 13.71 23.36 -11.80
CA LEU A 100 12.58 23.06 -12.69
C LEU A 100 12.51 23.97 -13.93
N THR A 101 13.23 25.10 -13.93
CA THR A 101 13.33 26.01 -15.08
C THR A 101 14.56 25.76 -15.97
N LEU A 102 15.54 24.98 -15.50
CA LEU A 102 16.85 24.78 -16.15
C LEU A 102 16.90 23.51 -17.03
N ASP A 103 15.79 23.17 -17.70
CA ASP A 103 15.64 21.97 -18.52
C ASP A 103 16.11 20.68 -17.82
N PRO A 104 15.48 20.30 -16.69
CA PRO A 104 15.88 19.14 -15.91
C PRO A 104 15.60 17.84 -16.67
N ASN A 105 16.48 16.85 -16.50
CA ASN A 105 16.13 15.48 -16.89
C ASN A 105 15.01 14.92 -15.97
N PRO A 106 14.35 13.80 -16.33
CA PRO A 106 13.24 13.27 -15.54
C PRO A 106 13.58 12.94 -14.07
N VAL A 107 14.84 12.56 -13.78
CA VAL A 107 15.28 12.22 -12.42
C VAL A 107 15.45 13.49 -11.59
N GLU A 108 16.07 14.52 -12.17
CA GLU A 108 16.23 15.84 -11.55
C GLU A 108 14.89 16.52 -11.31
N ALA A 109 13.98 16.47 -12.29
CA ALA A 109 12.64 17.04 -12.16
C ALA A 109 11.83 16.35 -11.05
N GLN A 110 11.89 15.01 -10.99
CA GLN A 110 11.30 14.25 -9.90
C GLN A 110 11.88 14.67 -8.54
N ALA A 111 13.20 14.75 -8.42
CA ALA A 111 13.88 15.14 -7.19
C ALA A 111 13.53 16.57 -6.77
N ALA A 112 13.52 17.52 -7.71
CA ALA A 112 13.18 18.91 -7.46
C ALA A 112 11.72 19.05 -6.98
N LEU A 113 10.76 18.41 -7.66
CA LEU A 113 9.35 18.41 -7.25
C LEU A 113 9.14 17.77 -5.87
N TYR A 114 9.81 16.64 -5.63
CA TYR A 114 9.73 15.92 -4.36
C TYR A 114 10.26 16.76 -3.20
N ASN A 115 11.46 17.33 -3.33
CA ASN A 115 12.06 18.14 -2.29
C ASN A 115 11.32 19.48 -2.12
N LYS A 116 10.76 20.05 -3.19
CA LYS A 116 9.83 21.18 -3.11
C LYS A 116 8.58 20.84 -2.29
N ALA A 117 8.04 19.63 -2.44
CA ALA A 117 6.92 19.18 -1.61
C ALA A 117 7.31 19.09 -0.12
N CYS A 118 8.50 18.57 0.19
CA CYS A 118 9.04 18.52 1.55
C CYS A 118 9.18 19.94 2.15
N CYS A 119 9.67 20.91 1.38
CA CYS A 119 9.69 22.32 1.78
C CYS A 119 8.30 22.88 2.12
N HIS A 120 7.28 22.57 1.31
CA HIS A 120 5.91 23.00 1.56
C HIS A 120 5.30 22.30 2.79
N ALA A 121 5.56 21.00 2.97
CA ALA A 121 5.14 20.23 4.14
C ALA A 121 5.74 20.81 5.43
N TYR A 122 7.03 21.15 5.41
CA TYR A 122 7.71 21.81 6.53
C TYR A 122 7.09 23.17 6.88
N ARG A 123 6.58 23.90 5.87
CA ARG A 123 5.89 25.19 6.04
C ARG A 123 4.41 25.06 6.41
N GLY A 124 3.86 23.84 6.50
CA GLY A 124 2.43 23.61 6.70
C GLY A 124 1.57 23.94 5.47
N GLU A 125 2.17 24.11 4.30
CA GLU A 125 1.49 24.45 3.05
C GLU A 125 1.00 23.16 2.35
N GLY A 126 0.07 22.45 3.01
CA GLY A 126 -0.38 21.11 2.59
C GLY A 126 -0.87 21.01 1.15
N LYS A 127 -1.63 21.99 0.66
CA LYS A 127 -2.11 22.02 -0.73
C LYS A 127 -0.97 22.03 -1.74
N LYS A 128 0.01 22.92 -1.56
CA LYS A 128 1.17 23.01 -2.46
C LYS A 128 2.06 21.78 -2.38
N ALA A 129 2.19 21.18 -1.19
CA ALA A 129 2.90 19.92 -1.03
C ALA A 129 2.20 18.81 -1.82
N ALA A 130 0.86 18.69 -1.70
CA ALA A 130 0.07 17.75 -2.48
C ALA A 130 0.22 17.99 -3.99
N ASP A 131 0.13 19.23 -4.47
CA ASP A 131 0.27 19.58 -5.89
C ASP A 131 1.62 19.10 -6.46
N CYS A 132 2.72 19.37 -5.74
CA CYS A 132 4.06 18.92 -6.16
C CYS A 132 4.16 17.39 -6.20
N LEU A 133 3.58 16.71 -5.20
CA LEU A 133 3.56 15.25 -5.14
C LEU A 133 2.69 14.65 -6.24
N ARG A 134 1.55 15.27 -6.61
CA ARG A 134 0.72 14.80 -7.73
C ARG A 134 1.52 14.78 -9.02
N THR A 135 2.22 15.88 -9.32
CA THR A 135 3.08 15.97 -10.50
C THR A 135 4.19 14.91 -10.45
N ALA A 136 4.85 14.74 -9.30
CA ALA A 136 5.91 13.73 -9.15
C ALA A 136 5.41 12.28 -9.33
N LEU A 137 4.24 11.97 -8.79
CA LEU A 137 3.59 10.66 -8.92
C LEU A 137 3.14 10.39 -10.36
N ARG A 138 2.49 11.38 -11.00
CA ARG A 138 1.91 11.26 -12.34
C ARG A 138 2.97 11.23 -13.43
N GLU A 139 3.80 12.26 -13.50
CA GLU A 139 4.69 12.50 -14.66
C GLU A 139 6.00 11.75 -14.53
N TYR A 140 6.46 11.55 -13.29
CA TYR A 140 7.76 10.95 -13.03
C TYR A 140 7.67 9.58 -12.34
N ASN A 141 6.47 9.04 -12.12
CA ASN A 141 6.26 7.71 -11.52
C ASN A 141 6.97 7.54 -10.16
N LEU A 142 6.94 8.59 -9.33
CA LEU A 142 7.37 8.52 -7.94
C LEU A 142 6.62 7.37 -7.25
N LYS A 143 7.32 6.59 -6.42
CA LYS A 143 6.66 5.56 -5.63
C LYS A 143 5.94 6.20 -4.45
N PHE A 144 4.64 5.90 -4.29
CA PHE A 144 3.87 6.40 -3.15
C PHE A 144 4.43 5.94 -1.79
N GLY A 145 5.07 4.75 -1.76
CA GLY A 145 5.80 4.29 -0.58
C GLY A 145 6.94 5.23 -0.15
N THR A 146 7.53 6.01 -1.07
CA THR A 146 8.51 7.05 -0.71
C THR A 146 7.87 8.13 0.16
N ILE A 147 6.65 8.56 -0.19
CA ILE A 147 5.87 9.56 0.56
C ILE A 147 5.51 9.05 1.96
N LEU A 148 5.14 7.76 2.07
CA LEU A 148 4.76 7.14 3.34
C LEU A 148 5.94 6.98 4.31
N ASN A 149 7.14 6.77 3.79
CA ASN A 149 8.33 6.48 4.59
C ASN A 149 9.15 7.73 4.94
N ASP A 150 8.87 8.85 4.29
CA ASP A 150 9.68 10.05 4.49
C ASP A 150 9.32 10.76 5.80
N PRO A 151 10.29 10.99 6.69
CA PRO A 151 10.07 11.79 7.91
C PRO A 151 9.74 13.26 7.62
N ASP A 152 10.22 13.85 6.53
CA ASP A 152 10.00 15.26 6.17
C ASP A 152 8.53 15.52 5.77
N LEU A 153 7.83 14.45 5.38
CA LEU A 153 6.41 14.48 5.03
C LEU A 153 5.51 14.04 6.18
N ALA A 154 6.03 13.76 7.37
CA ALA A 154 5.23 13.37 8.54
C ALA A 154 4.17 14.42 8.90
N SER A 155 4.55 15.71 8.91
CA SER A 155 3.61 16.81 9.15
C SER A 155 2.51 16.87 8.09
N PHE A 156 2.84 16.61 6.82
CA PHE A 156 1.90 16.56 5.72
C PHE A 156 0.95 15.36 5.84
N ARG A 157 1.43 14.19 6.28
CA ARG A 157 0.60 12.97 6.47
C ARG A 157 -0.52 13.15 7.48
N ALA A 158 -0.37 14.07 8.43
CA ALA A 158 -1.44 14.44 9.36
C ALA A 158 -2.55 15.31 8.73
N LEU A 159 -2.28 15.99 7.62
CA LEU A 159 -3.18 16.97 6.99
C LEU A 159 -4.27 16.32 6.12
N PRO A 160 -5.46 16.94 5.97
CA PRO A 160 -6.52 16.42 5.11
C PRO A 160 -6.08 16.27 3.64
N GLU A 161 -5.21 17.14 3.14
CA GLU A 161 -4.69 17.10 1.77
C GLU A 161 -3.93 15.80 1.46
N PHE A 162 -3.23 15.23 2.44
CA PHE A 162 -2.63 13.90 2.26
C PHE A 162 -3.69 12.81 2.07
N LYS A 163 -4.91 12.98 2.62
CA LYS A 163 -6.01 12.02 2.44
C LYS A 163 -6.45 12.00 1.00
N GLU A 164 -6.65 13.19 0.46
CA GLU A 164 -7.07 13.40 -0.92
C GLU A 164 -6.04 12.80 -1.86
N LEU A 165 -4.75 13.12 -1.66
CA LEU A 165 -3.65 12.55 -2.43
C LEU A 165 -3.61 11.01 -2.36
N GLN A 166 -3.82 10.43 -1.17
CA GLN A 166 -3.82 8.98 -0.98
C GLN A 166 -5.01 8.30 -1.66
N GLU A 167 -6.21 8.88 -1.56
CA GLU A 167 -7.41 8.36 -2.22
C GLU A 167 -7.32 8.48 -3.74
N GLU A 168 -6.80 9.61 -4.26
CA GLU A 168 -6.48 9.77 -5.68
C GLU A 168 -5.53 8.65 -6.12
N ALA A 169 -4.40 8.47 -5.45
CA ALA A 169 -3.41 7.44 -5.78
C ALA A 169 -3.98 6.02 -5.70
N ARG A 170 -4.90 5.76 -4.76
CA ARG A 170 -5.56 4.45 -4.58
C ARG A 170 -6.56 4.17 -5.69
N LEU A 171 -7.40 5.15 -6.03
CA LEU A 171 -8.34 5.08 -7.15
C LEU A 171 -7.59 4.96 -8.48
N GLY A 172 -6.40 5.55 -8.56
CA GLY A 172 -5.58 5.62 -9.76
C GLY A 172 -6.27 6.42 -10.87
N GLY A 173 -5.52 6.77 -11.90
CA GLY A 173 -6.06 7.50 -13.05
C GLY A 173 -5.02 8.38 -13.70
N GLU A 174 -5.48 9.21 -14.63
CA GLU A 174 -4.63 10.16 -15.36
C GLU A 174 -4.04 11.22 -14.43
N ASP A 175 -4.77 11.67 -13.40
CA ASP A 175 -4.36 12.77 -12.52
C ASP A 175 -3.18 12.46 -11.58
N ILE A 176 -2.95 11.18 -11.26
CA ILE A 176 -1.97 10.75 -10.25
C ILE A 176 -1.04 9.62 -10.71
N GLY A 177 -1.36 8.99 -11.85
CA GLY A 177 -0.68 7.80 -12.34
C GLY A 177 -1.23 6.49 -11.74
N TYR A 178 -0.70 5.35 -12.22
CA TYR A 178 -1.18 4.01 -11.86
C TYR A 178 -0.27 3.28 -10.86
N GLY A 179 0.83 3.89 -10.42
CA GLY A 179 1.88 3.24 -9.61
C GLY A 179 1.35 2.62 -8.31
N PHE A 180 0.73 3.43 -7.46
CA PHE A 180 0.26 2.98 -6.14
C PHE A 180 -0.87 1.97 -6.24
N ARG A 181 -1.91 2.23 -7.06
CA ARG A 181 -3.00 1.26 -7.29
C ARG A 181 -2.50 -0.08 -7.81
N ARG A 182 -1.51 -0.08 -8.70
CA ARG A 182 -0.88 -1.30 -9.22
C ARG A 182 -0.20 -2.09 -8.10
N ASP A 183 0.57 -1.43 -7.24
CA ASP A 183 1.21 -2.08 -6.10
C ASP A 183 0.17 -2.69 -5.15
N LEU A 184 -0.92 -1.98 -4.86
CA LEU A 184 -2.03 -2.51 -4.05
C LEU A 184 -2.73 -3.70 -4.71
N LYS A 185 -2.93 -3.69 -6.04
CA LYS A 185 -3.50 -4.81 -6.79
C LYS A 185 -2.62 -6.05 -6.76
N LEU A 186 -1.30 -5.88 -6.77
CA LEU A 186 -0.38 -7.01 -6.62
C LEU A 186 -0.53 -7.65 -5.24
N ILE A 187 -0.66 -6.85 -4.18
CA ILE A 187 -0.90 -7.37 -2.82
C ILE A 187 -2.28 -8.04 -2.72
N SER A 188 -3.31 -7.47 -3.35
CA SER A 188 -4.67 -8.02 -3.31
C SER A 188 -4.80 -9.34 -4.08
N GLU A 189 -4.06 -9.51 -5.18
CA GLU A 189 -4.02 -10.75 -5.96
C GLU A 189 -3.36 -11.89 -5.17
N VAL A 190 -2.32 -11.59 -4.38
CA VAL A 190 -1.71 -12.58 -3.47
C VAL A 190 -2.72 -13.05 -2.41
N GLN A 191 -3.59 -12.18 -1.93
CA GLN A 191 -4.59 -12.52 -0.92
C GLN A 191 -5.83 -13.22 -1.49
N ALA A 192 -6.18 -12.96 -2.75
CA ALA A 192 -7.35 -13.51 -3.43
C ALA A 192 -6.97 -13.90 -4.87
N PRO A 193 -6.32 -15.07 -5.04
CA PRO A 193 -5.72 -15.45 -6.30
C PRO A 193 -6.77 -15.68 -7.39
N PHE A 194 -6.36 -15.42 -8.63
CA PHE A 194 -7.13 -15.62 -9.86
C PHE A 194 -8.36 -14.72 -9.99
N ARG A 195 -8.41 -13.58 -9.29
CA ARG A 195 -9.51 -12.62 -9.44
C ARG A 195 -9.62 -12.12 -10.88
N GLY A 196 -8.49 -11.80 -11.51
CA GLY A 196 -8.45 -11.40 -12.92
C GLY A 196 -9.02 -12.47 -13.85
N VAL A 197 -8.66 -13.74 -13.63
CA VAL A 197 -9.16 -14.89 -14.40
C VAL A 197 -10.67 -15.05 -14.27
N ARG A 198 -11.18 -14.96 -13.04
CA ARG A 198 -12.63 -15.05 -12.77
C ARG A 198 -13.42 -13.96 -13.48
N ARG A 199 -12.94 -12.73 -13.45
CA ARG A 199 -13.57 -11.59 -14.18
C ARG A 199 -13.55 -11.77 -15.68
N PHE A 200 -12.45 -12.29 -16.23
CA PHE A 200 -12.39 -12.64 -17.64
C PHE A 200 -13.52 -13.60 -18.01
N PHE A 201 -13.74 -14.67 -17.23
CA PHE A 201 -14.83 -15.61 -17.47
C PHE A 201 -16.22 -15.00 -17.29
N TYR A 202 -16.43 -14.10 -16.31
CA TYR A 202 -17.71 -13.39 -16.18
C TYR A 202 -18.06 -12.60 -17.44
N VAL A 203 -17.10 -11.85 -17.98
CA VAL A 203 -17.30 -11.06 -19.20
C VAL A 203 -17.46 -11.97 -20.42
N ALA A 204 -16.58 -12.97 -20.57
CA ALA A 204 -16.60 -13.88 -21.71
C ALA A 204 -17.91 -14.67 -21.79
N PHE A 205 -18.37 -15.23 -20.67
CA PHE A 205 -19.63 -15.98 -20.64
C PHE A 205 -20.85 -15.06 -20.77
N SER A 206 -20.81 -13.84 -20.25
CA SER A 206 -21.88 -12.85 -20.50
C SER A 206 -21.96 -12.50 -21.99
N ALA A 207 -20.82 -12.30 -22.65
CA ALA A 207 -20.76 -12.04 -24.08
C ALA A 207 -21.27 -13.24 -24.90
N ALA A 208 -20.86 -14.47 -24.55
CA ALA A 208 -21.32 -15.69 -25.21
C ALA A 208 -22.83 -15.88 -25.06
N ALA A 209 -23.37 -15.70 -23.85
CA ALA A 209 -24.81 -15.75 -23.59
C ALA A 209 -25.55 -14.63 -24.32
N GLY A 210 -24.95 -13.43 -24.43
CA GLY A 210 -25.50 -12.31 -25.19
C GLY A 210 -25.61 -12.61 -26.70
N ILE A 211 -24.57 -13.21 -27.28
CA ILE A 211 -24.59 -13.66 -28.68
C ILE A 211 -25.66 -14.74 -28.88
N SER A 212 -25.75 -15.72 -27.96
CA SER A 212 -26.79 -16.76 -28.01
C SER A 212 -28.19 -16.15 -27.90
N LEU A 213 -28.40 -15.20 -26.99
CA LEU A 213 -29.66 -14.50 -26.82
C LEU A 213 -30.05 -13.72 -28.08
N PHE A 214 -29.10 -13.03 -28.71
CA PHE A 214 -29.31 -12.32 -29.97
C PHE A 214 -29.86 -13.22 -31.10
N PHE A 215 -29.40 -14.48 -31.20
CA PHE A 215 -29.91 -15.42 -32.19
C PHE A 215 -31.22 -16.12 -31.77
N THR A 216 -31.45 -16.31 -30.46
CA THR A 216 -32.69 -16.94 -29.96
C THR A 216 -33.88 -15.98 -29.96
N LEU A 217 -33.68 -14.67 -29.80
CA LEU A 217 -34.77 -13.70 -29.71
C LEU A 217 -35.66 -13.64 -30.97
N PRO A 218 -35.12 -13.59 -32.21
CA PRO A 218 -35.94 -13.66 -33.42
C PRO A 218 -36.67 -15.01 -33.57
N ARG A 219 -36.05 -16.11 -33.14
CA ARG A 219 -36.67 -17.45 -33.15
C ARG A 219 -37.85 -17.51 -32.17
N LEU A 220 -37.69 -16.90 -30.99
CA LEU A 220 -38.74 -16.82 -29.99
C LEU A 220 -39.93 -16.00 -30.51
N ILE A 221 -39.67 -14.86 -31.16
CA ILE A 221 -40.72 -14.05 -31.80
C ILE A 221 -41.47 -14.86 -32.85
N ARG A 222 -40.76 -15.62 -33.70
CA ARG A 222 -41.39 -16.50 -34.70
C ARG A 222 -42.19 -17.63 -34.04
N ALA A 223 -41.70 -18.23 -32.96
CA ALA A 223 -42.41 -19.28 -32.23
C ALA A 223 -43.71 -18.74 -31.59
N ILE A 224 -43.70 -17.51 -31.08
CA ILE A 224 -44.88 -16.84 -30.53
C ILE A 224 -45.91 -16.53 -31.62
N ASN A 225 -45.46 -16.05 -32.79
CA ASN A 225 -46.35 -15.73 -33.91
C ASN A 225 -46.99 -16.97 -34.56
N GLY A 226 -46.42 -18.16 -34.34
CA GLY A 226 -46.91 -19.42 -34.89
C GLY A 226 -46.76 -19.54 -36.42
N GLY A 227 -47.30 -20.63 -36.98
CA GLY A 227 -47.30 -20.92 -38.43
C GLY A 227 -46.49 -22.17 -38.82
N ASP A 228 -46.64 -22.60 -40.08
CA ASP A 228 -45.97 -23.80 -40.58
C ASP A 228 -44.44 -23.67 -40.48
N GLY A 229 -43.82 -24.64 -39.81
CA GLY A 229 -42.38 -24.67 -39.54
C GLY A 229 -41.89 -23.73 -38.43
N SER A 230 -42.76 -23.26 -37.52
CA SER A 230 -42.34 -22.50 -36.34
C SER A 230 -41.53 -23.37 -35.35
N PRO A 231 -40.48 -22.84 -34.69
CA PRO A 231 -39.75 -23.55 -33.64
C PRO A 231 -40.63 -23.88 -32.42
N ASP A 232 -40.22 -24.87 -31.62
CA ASP A 232 -40.90 -25.18 -30.35
C ASP A 232 -40.81 -23.99 -29.38
N LEU A 233 -41.98 -23.54 -28.90
CA LEU A 233 -42.08 -22.36 -28.06
C LEU A 233 -41.41 -22.56 -26.70
N TRP A 234 -41.59 -23.72 -26.06
CA TRP A 234 -41.13 -23.93 -24.69
C TRP A 234 -39.62 -24.15 -24.65
N GLU A 235 -39.07 -24.88 -25.61
CA GLU A 235 -37.63 -25.05 -25.79
C GLU A 235 -36.96 -23.71 -26.12
N THR A 236 -37.53 -22.93 -27.05
CA THR A 236 -36.96 -21.64 -27.44
C THR A 236 -37.05 -20.62 -26.30
N ALA A 237 -38.17 -20.59 -25.57
CA ALA A 237 -38.34 -19.74 -24.40
C ALA A 237 -37.41 -20.16 -23.25
N GLY A 238 -37.24 -21.47 -23.01
CA GLY A 238 -36.30 -22.00 -22.03
C GLY A 238 -34.86 -21.59 -22.34
N ASN A 239 -34.41 -21.73 -23.58
CA ASN A 239 -33.08 -21.31 -24.02
C ASN A 239 -32.85 -19.80 -23.89
N ALA A 240 -33.83 -18.98 -24.27
CA ALA A 240 -33.76 -17.53 -24.07
C ALA A 240 -33.72 -17.16 -22.58
N GLY A 241 -34.53 -17.82 -21.76
CA GLY A 241 -34.58 -17.65 -20.31
C GLY A 241 -33.26 -18.01 -19.62
N ILE A 242 -32.64 -19.14 -19.99
CA ILE A 242 -31.34 -19.56 -19.45
C ILE A 242 -30.25 -18.55 -19.78
N ASN A 243 -30.16 -18.08 -21.03
CA ASN A 243 -29.18 -17.07 -21.42
C ASN A 243 -29.40 -15.74 -20.69
N ALA A 244 -30.64 -15.27 -20.61
CA ALA A 244 -30.97 -14.03 -19.89
C ALA A 244 -30.63 -14.13 -18.40
N ALA A 245 -31.01 -15.23 -17.74
CA ALA A 245 -30.67 -15.48 -16.34
C ALA A 245 -29.15 -15.58 -16.13
N GLY A 246 -28.45 -16.27 -17.03
CA GLY A 246 -26.98 -16.39 -17.02
C GLY A 246 -26.29 -15.03 -17.09
N ILE A 247 -26.70 -14.15 -18.01
CA ILE A 247 -26.19 -12.78 -18.11
C ILE A 247 -26.42 -12.02 -16.81
N ILE A 248 -27.64 -12.06 -16.26
CA ILE A 248 -27.99 -11.36 -15.02
C ILE A 248 -27.08 -11.80 -13.87
N VAL A 249 -26.91 -13.12 -13.68
CA VAL A 249 -26.07 -13.67 -12.61
C VAL A 249 -24.59 -13.31 -12.81
N LEU A 250 -24.05 -13.46 -14.02
CA LEU A 250 -22.64 -13.16 -14.30
C LEU A 250 -22.32 -11.67 -14.15
N VAL A 251 -23.21 -10.80 -14.59
CA VAL A 251 -23.09 -9.34 -14.41
C VAL A 251 -23.16 -8.99 -12.92
N ALA A 252 -24.08 -9.57 -12.16
CA ALA A 252 -24.16 -9.37 -10.71
C ALA A 252 -22.88 -9.82 -10.00
N LEU A 253 -22.33 -10.99 -10.37
CA LEU A 253 -21.06 -11.50 -9.83
C LEU A 253 -19.87 -10.60 -10.19
N PHE A 254 -19.84 -10.05 -11.40
CA PHE A 254 -18.81 -9.10 -11.82
C PHE A 254 -18.83 -7.83 -10.97
N PHE A 255 -19.99 -7.22 -10.77
CA PHE A 255 -20.12 -6.04 -9.92
C PHE A 255 -19.79 -6.33 -8.45
N TRP A 256 -20.21 -7.49 -7.95
CA TRP A 256 -19.90 -7.93 -6.59
C TRP A 256 -18.39 -8.10 -6.38
N ASP A 257 -17.69 -8.74 -7.31
CA ASP A 257 -16.24 -8.95 -7.24
C ASP A 257 -15.45 -7.65 -7.43
N ASN A 258 -15.96 -6.69 -8.21
CA ASN A 258 -15.39 -5.33 -8.31
C ASN A 258 -15.50 -4.58 -6.99
N ARG A 259 -16.69 -4.60 -6.37
CA ARG A 259 -16.90 -3.99 -5.05
C ARG A 259 -16.01 -4.63 -3.99
N LYS A 260 -15.87 -5.97 -4.01
CA LYS A 260 -15.01 -6.70 -3.07
C LYS A 260 -13.51 -6.39 -3.24
N GLU A 261 -13.04 -6.19 -4.47
CA GLU A 261 -11.68 -5.71 -4.70
C GLU A 261 -11.48 -4.31 -4.14
N GLU A 262 -12.40 -3.37 -4.39
CA GLU A 262 -12.27 -2.00 -3.88
C GLU A 262 -12.28 -1.95 -2.34
N GLU A 263 -13.15 -2.73 -1.69
CA GLU A 263 -13.15 -2.92 -0.23
C GLU A 263 -11.78 -3.44 0.25
N GLN A 264 -11.21 -4.41 -0.47
CA GLN A 264 -9.91 -5.01 -0.12
C GLN A 264 -8.74 -4.05 -0.37
N LEU A 265 -8.72 -3.29 -1.47
CA LEU A 265 -7.70 -2.29 -1.76
C LEU A 265 -7.72 -1.16 -0.71
N ALA A 266 -8.90 -0.74 -0.27
CA ALA A 266 -9.05 0.23 0.81
C ALA A 266 -8.48 -0.32 2.12
N GLN A 267 -8.74 -1.59 2.45
CA GLN A 267 -8.15 -2.24 3.62
C GLN A 267 -6.62 -2.35 3.53
N ILE A 268 -6.07 -2.80 2.40
CA ILE A 268 -4.62 -2.93 2.19
C ILE A 268 -3.93 -1.56 2.30
N SER A 269 -4.52 -0.50 1.74
CA SER A 269 -3.99 0.86 1.85
C SER A 269 -3.93 1.34 3.31
N ARG A 270 -4.98 1.08 4.10
CA ARG A 270 -5.01 1.38 5.54
C ARG A 270 -3.97 0.58 6.30
N ASP A 271 -3.82 -0.72 6.02
CA ASP A 271 -2.83 -1.60 6.65
C ASP A 271 -1.38 -1.19 6.30
N GLU A 272 -1.12 -0.76 5.06
CA GLU A 272 0.18 -0.24 4.66
C GLU A 272 0.52 1.05 5.42
N THR A 273 -0.44 1.98 5.53
CA THR A 273 -0.27 3.22 6.31
C THR A 273 0.00 2.92 7.79
N LEU A 274 -0.78 2.00 8.40
CA LEU A 274 -0.56 1.55 9.77
C LEU A 274 0.86 1.04 9.99
N SER A 275 1.36 0.26 9.03
CA SER A 275 2.66 -0.38 9.13
C SER A 275 3.83 0.62 9.19
N ARG A 276 3.64 1.84 8.68
CA ARG A 276 4.64 2.91 8.67
C ARG A 276 4.52 3.87 9.86
N LEU A 277 3.51 3.70 10.71
CA LEU A 277 3.36 4.57 11.87
C LEU A 277 4.53 4.37 12.84
N PRO A 278 5.20 5.47 13.24
CA PRO A 278 6.35 5.39 14.12
C PRO A 278 5.92 5.21 15.58
N LEU A 279 6.72 4.42 16.30
CA LEU A 279 6.64 4.18 17.73
C LEU A 279 7.98 4.47 18.37
N ARG A 280 7.96 5.10 19.55
CA ARG A 280 9.12 5.22 20.42
C ARG A 280 9.08 4.10 21.45
N LEU A 281 10.11 3.27 21.42
CA LEU A 281 10.30 2.19 22.39
C LEU A 281 10.80 2.76 23.72
N SER A 282 10.76 1.94 24.77
CA SER A 282 11.26 2.30 26.10
C SER A 282 12.74 2.70 26.15
N THR A 283 13.52 2.30 25.16
CA THR A 283 14.94 2.66 24.97
C THR A 283 15.12 4.01 24.26
N ASN A 284 14.05 4.77 24.05
CA ASN A 284 13.99 6.02 23.29
C ASN A 284 14.26 5.85 21.77
N ARG A 285 14.44 4.61 21.30
CA ARG A 285 14.58 4.29 19.88
C ARG A 285 13.24 4.42 19.17
N ILE A 286 13.23 5.08 18.01
CA ILE A 286 12.07 5.19 17.12
C ILE A 286 12.12 4.06 16.09
N VAL A 287 11.02 3.33 15.94
CA VAL A 287 10.85 2.21 15.01
C VAL A 287 9.49 2.32 14.32
N GLU A 288 9.40 1.85 13.07
CA GLU A 288 8.10 1.70 12.40
C GLU A 288 7.40 0.41 12.87
N LEU A 289 6.07 0.40 12.86
CA LEU A 289 5.29 -0.76 13.25
C LEU A 289 5.63 -2.03 12.44
N VAL A 290 5.97 -1.88 11.16
CA VAL A 290 6.41 -2.97 10.27
C VAL A 290 7.67 -3.69 10.80
N GLN A 291 8.55 -2.97 11.50
CA GLN A 291 9.78 -3.54 12.07
C GLN A 291 9.51 -4.42 13.29
N LEU A 292 8.33 -4.27 13.90
CA LEU A 292 7.88 -5.07 15.05
C LEU A 292 7.11 -6.33 14.64
N ARG A 293 6.88 -6.55 13.33
CA ARG A 293 6.25 -7.77 12.82
C ARG A 293 7.02 -9.01 13.24
N ASP A 294 6.29 -10.09 13.50
CA ASP A 294 6.74 -11.37 14.03
C ASP A 294 7.30 -11.32 15.47
N THR A 295 7.46 -10.14 16.06
CA THR A 295 8.04 -9.99 17.42
C THR A 295 6.97 -9.74 18.47
N VAL A 296 6.02 -8.85 18.20
CA VAL A 296 4.98 -8.46 19.15
C VAL A 296 3.61 -8.26 18.50
N ARG A 297 2.58 -8.24 19.34
CA ARG A 297 1.18 -7.94 19.02
C ARG A 297 0.84 -6.59 19.62
N PRO A 298 0.90 -5.50 18.84
CA PRO A 298 0.44 -4.21 19.32
C PRO A 298 -1.04 -4.26 19.72
N VAL A 299 -1.33 -3.75 20.91
CA VAL A 299 -2.69 -3.45 21.39
C VAL A 299 -2.76 -1.93 21.55
N ILE A 300 -3.42 -1.30 20.59
CA ILE A 300 -3.59 0.15 20.54
C ILE A 300 -4.78 0.49 21.44
N LEU A 301 -4.57 1.41 22.39
CA LEU A 301 -5.58 1.92 23.30
C LEU A 301 -5.77 3.40 23.00
N ALA A 302 -6.92 3.74 22.42
CA ALA A 302 -7.10 5.05 21.82
C ALA A 302 -8.31 5.75 22.42
N GLY A 303 -8.14 6.94 22.98
CA GLY A 303 -9.22 7.54 23.77
C GLY A 303 -8.86 8.83 24.47
N LYS A 304 -9.80 9.29 25.30
CA LYS A 304 -9.52 10.31 26.33
C LYS A 304 -8.43 9.83 27.30
N LYS A 305 -7.67 10.78 27.85
CA LYS A 305 -6.52 10.51 28.73
C LYS A 305 -6.90 9.64 29.93
N GLU A 306 -8.06 9.88 30.51
CA GLU A 306 -8.57 9.17 31.69
C GLU A 306 -8.87 7.71 31.35
N THR A 307 -9.60 7.49 30.25
CA THR A 307 -9.99 6.17 29.75
C THR A 307 -8.76 5.33 29.42
N VAL A 308 -7.80 5.90 28.68
CA VAL A 308 -6.56 5.22 28.27
C VAL A 308 -5.70 4.90 29.48
N SER A 309 -5.53 5.84 30.42
CA SER A 309 -4.72 5.63 31.63
C SER A 309 -5.29 4.52 32.51
N LEU A 310 -6.62 4.50 32.70
CA LEU A 310 -7.29 3.45 33.46
C LEU A 310 -7.18 2.09 32.75
N ALA A 311 -7.27 2.04 31.41
CA ALA A 311 -7.12 0.80 30.64
C ALA A 311 -5.70 0.22 30.77
N VAL A 312 -4.67 1.07 30.68
CA VAL A 312 -3.27 0.70 30.91
C VAL A 312 -3.05 0.21 32.34
N GLN A 313 -3.62 0.88 33.33
CA GLN A 313 -3.52 0.47 34.74
C GLN A 313 -4.14 -0.92 34.98
N LYS A 314 -5.30 -1.21 34.38
CA LYS A 314 -5.92 -2.55 34.49
C LYS A 314 -5.09 -3.63 33.79
N ALA A 315 -4.45 -3.29 32.66
CA ALA A 315 -3.60 -4.22 31.91
C ALA A 315 -2.40 -4.71 32.75
N GLU A 316 -1.88 -3.88 33.65
CA GLU A 316 -0.77 -4.27 34.54
C GLU A 316 -1.09 -5.48 35.42
N ARG A 317 -2.36 -5.72 35.76
CA ARG A 317 -2.78 -6.92 36.50
C ARG A 317 -2.54 -8.22 35.71
N PHE A 318 -2.53 -8.12 34.38
CA PHE A 318 -2.33 -9.23 33.45
C PHE A 318 -0.94 -9.21 32.79
N ARG A 319 -0.02 -8.36 33.28
CA ARG A 319 1.27 -8.08 32.63
C ARG A 319 2.03 -9.33 32.22
N THR A 320 2.21 -10.27 33.15
CA THR A 320 2.98 -11.51 32.90
C THR A 320 2.39 -12.32 31.76
N GLU A 321 1.07 -12.47 31.73
CA GLU A 321 0.36 -13.26 30.75
C GLU A 321 0.30 -12.57 29.38
N LEU A 322 0.12 -11.24 29.37
CA LEU A 322 0.19 -10.43 28.16
C LEU A 322 1.59 -10.44 27.54
N LEU A 323 2.65 -10.34 28.35
CA LEU A 323 4.04 -10.45 27.88
C LEU A 323 4.33 -11.84 27.30
N ARG A 324 3.84 -12.91 27.94
CA ARG A 324 3.97 -14.28 27.43
C ARG A 324 3.35 -14.47 26.03
N ARG A 325 2.32 -13.67 25.73
CA ARG A 325 1.62 -13.64 24.43
C ARG A 325 2.20 -12.61 23.46
N GLY A 326 3.26 -11.91 23.86
CA GLY A 326 3.97 -10.92 23.06
C GLY A 326 3.21 -9.61 22.89
N VAL A 327 2.34 -9.25 23.82
CA VAL A 327 1.54 -8.01 23.72
C VAL A 327 2.39 -6.77 24.00
N LEU A 328 2.24 -5.75 23.15
CA LEU A 328 2.82 -4.42 23.32
C LEU A 328 1.69 -3.38 23.42
N LEU A 329 1.58 -2.66 24.54
CA LEU A 329 0.58 -1.61 24.68
C LEU A 329 1.02 -0.32 23.98
N VAL A 330 0.12 0.26 23.19
CA VAL A 330 0.31 1.53 22.48
C VAL A 330 -0.83 2.48 22.85
N PRO A 331 -0.69 3.33 23.88
CA PRO A 331 -1.67 4.35 24.19
C PRO A 331 -1.62 5.50 23.17
N VAL A 332 -2.79 5.95 22.72
CA VAL A 332 -2.98 7.11 21.84
C VAL A 332 -4.05 7.99 22.45
N ILE A 333 -3.67 9.21 22.86
CA ILE A 333 -4.57 10.13 23.56
C ILE A 333 -5.12 11.16 22.57
N TRP A 334 -6.44 11.36 22.59
CA TRP A 334 -7.12 12.33 21.73
C TRP A 334 -6.70 13.76 22.02
N GLY A 335 -6.42 14.52 20.95
CA GLY A 335 -6.16 15.95 21.07
C GLY A 335 -4.78 16.32 21.63
N GLU A 336 -3.94 15.36 22.02
CA GLU A 336 -2.52 15.60 22.33
C GLU A 336 -1.69 15.93 21.07
N GLY A 337 -2.29 15.87 19.88
CA GLY A 337 -1.71 16.27 18.60
C GLY A 337 -1.62 17.79 18.35
N ARG A 338 -1.82 18.66 19.36
CA ARG A 338 -1.60 20.10 19.20
C ARG A 338 -0.08 20.37 19.24
N ALA A 339 0.53 20.23 18.05
CA ALA A 339 1.90 20.51 17.66
C ALA A 339 2.97 20.27 18.75
N PRO A 340 3.85 19.25 18.63
CA PRO A 340 5.17 19.44 19.20
C PRO A 340 5.70 20.73 18.56
N GLU A 341 6.15 21.69 19.37
CA GLU A 341 7.10 22.68 18.89
C GLU A 341 8.14 21.86 18.14
N MET A 342 8.22 22.04 16.82
CA MET A 342 9.32 21.50 16.05
C MET A 342 10.57 21.97 16.78
N GLU A 343 11.22 21.07 17.52
CA GLU A 343 12.61 21.30 17.86
C GLU A 343 13.26 21.59 16.52
N LYS A 344 13.68 22.84 16.33
CA LYS A 344 14.42 23.33 15.17
C LYS A 344 15.81 22.68 15.18
N LYS A 345 15.86 21.35 15.20
CA LYS A 345 17.06 20.58 15.00
C LYS A 345 17.22 20.49 13.50
N GLY A 346 18.25 21.19 13.01
CA GLY A 346 18.78 20.97 11.68
C GLY A 346 18.96 19.48 11.44
N PHE A 347 18.52 19.05 10.26
CA PHE A 347 18.52 17.67 9.83
C PHE A 347 19.93 17.11 9.69
N GLY A 348 20.13 15.87 10.14
CA GLY A 348 21.35 15.10 9.88
C GLY A 348 21.69 14.08 10.96
N SER A 349 21.14 12.87 10.86
CA SER A 349 21.70 11.59 11.35
C SER A 349 20.75 10.45 10.93
N ALA A 350 21.13 9.38 10.24
CA ALA A 350 22.42 8.89 9.75
C ALA A 350 22.27 8.47 8.27
N PRO A 351 23.34 8.45 7.46
CA PRO A 351 23.26 7.97 6.09
C PRO A 351 22.75 6.52 6.10
N LYS A 352 21.67 6.28 5.36
CA LYS A 352 21.41 4.93 4.86
C LYS A 352 22.63 4.61 4.00
N ALA A 353 23.49 3.71 4.51
CA ALA A 353 24.70 3.31 3.81
C ALA A 353 24.35 3.00 2.35
N ALA A 354 25.03 3.69 1.43
CA ALA A 354 24.89 3.46 0.00
C ALA A 354 25.10 1.95 -0.23
N ALA A 355 24.06 1.28 -0.71
CA ALA A 355 24.15 -0.13 -1.06
C ALA A 355 25.18 -0.25 -2.20
N SER A 356 26.35 -0.78 -1.88
CA SER A 356 27.30 -1.26 -2.88
C SER A 356 26.66 -2.37 -3.71
N LEU A 357 27.01 -2.41 -4.99
CA LEU A 357 26.50 -3.35 -5.99
C LEU A 357 26.52 -4.82 -5.51
N PRO A 358 25.50 -5.62 -5.85
CA PRO A 358 25.33 -6.95 -5.29
C PRO A 358 26.31 -7.97 -5.88
N SER A 359 27.14 -8.54 -5.00
CA SER A 359 27.89 -9.78 -5.21
C SER A 359 27.09 -10.96 -4.66
N ILE A 360 27.24 -12.14 -5.27
CA ILE A 360 26.43 -13.37 -5.14
C ILE A 360 26.41 -14.03 -3.72
N GLY A 361 26.89 -13.36 -2.67
CA GLY A 361 26.86 -13.79 -1.26
C GLY A 361 25.85 -13.09 -0.33
N GLU A 362 25.09 -12.10 -0.82
CA GLU A 362 24.32 -11.16 0.01
C GLU A 362 23.17 -11.74 0.85
N ASP A 363 22.57 -12.88 0.47
CA ASP A 363 21.35 -13.36 1.11
C ASP A 363 21.58 -13.89 2.53
N PHE A 364 22.77 -14.42 2.81
CA PHE A 364 23.11 -14.92 4.15
C PHE A 364 23.44 -13.78 5.11
N ASP A 365 24.24 -12.80 4.67
CA ASP A 365 24.61 -11.66 5.51
C ASP A 365 23.40 -10.77 5.83
N LYS A 366 22.54 -10.50 4.84
CA LYS A 366 21.27 -9.78 5.05
C LYS A 366 20.37 -10.53 6.03
N ARG A 367 20.29 -11.86 5.93
CA ARG A 367 19.50 -12.69 6.85
C ARG A 367 20.09 -12.68 8.27
N ALA A 368 21.40 -12.86 8.43
CA ALA A 368 22.06 -12.82 9.74
C ALA A 368 21.93 -11.46 10.43
N GLN A 369 22.10 -10.37 9.66
CA GLN A 369 21.88 -9.00 10.14
C GLN A 369 20.41 -8.79 10.55
N SER A 370 19.45 -9.30 9.76
CA SER A 370 18.03 -9.20 10.10
C SER A 370 17.68 -9.97 11.37
N ILE A 371 18.27 -11.16 11.58
CA ILE A 371 18.06 -11.97 12.79
C ILE A 371 18.64 -11.25 14.02
N THR A 372 19.85 -10.70 13.89
CA THR A 372 20.52 -9.94 14.97
C THR A 372 19.76 -8.66 15.29
N ALA A 373 19.24 -7.95 14.28
CA ALA A 373 18.41 -6.77 14.48
C ALA A 373 17.09 -7.12 15.17
N LYS A 374 16.45 -8.23 14.77
CA LYS A 374 15.22 -8.75 15.40
C LYS A 374 15.46 -9.18 16.86
N SER A 375 16.56 -9.84 17.17
CA SER A 375 16.88 -10.24 18.56
C SER A 375 17.14 -9.03 19.45
N LYS A 376 17.85 -8.02 18.93
CA LYS A 376 18.07 -6.74 19.61
C LYS A 376 16.75 -5.99 19.84
N LEU A 377 15.89 -5.87 18.82
CA LEU A 377 14.56 -5.27 18.95
C LEU A 377 13.72 -6.01 20.00
N LYS A 378 13.71 -7.34 19.97
CA LYS A 378 12.98 -8.15 20.96
C LYS A 378 13.43 -7.89 22.41
N ALA A 379 14.72 -7.59 22.62
CA ALA A 379 15.23 -7.21 23.95
C ALA A 379 14.85 -5.77 24.35
N GLU A 380 14.67 -4.86 23.37
CA GLU A 380 14.30 -3.45 23.59
C GLU A 380 12.79 -3.26 23.78
N VAL A 381 11.97 -4.15 23.23
CA VAL A 381 10.50 -4.10 23.33
C VAL A 381 10.06 -4.48 24.73
N ARG A 382 9.61 -3.48 25.49
CA ARG A 382 8.96 -3.64 26.80
C ARG A 382 7.44 -3.65 26.65
N PHE A 383 6.74 -3.81 27.77
CA PHE A 383 5.27 -3.89 27.83
C PHE A 383 4.52 -2.70 27.19
N LYS A 384 5.16 -1.53 27.03
CA LYS A 384 4.55 -0.29 26.55
C LYS A 384 5.49 0.44 25.57
N ALA A 385 4.91 1.02 24.52
CA ALA A 385 5.56 1.96 23.61
C ALA A 385 4.79 3.29 23.55
N GLU A 386 5.43 4.34 23.04
CA GLU A 386 4.84 5.67 22.86
C GLU A 386 4.55 5.92 21.37
N ALA A 387 3.36 6.41 21.06
CA ALA A 387 2.99 6.79 19.70
C ALA A 387 3.75 8.06 19.28
N VAL A 388 4.59 7.96 18.25
CA VAL A 388 5.22 9.14 17.65
C VAL A 388 4.23 9.76 16.66
N SER A 389 4.15 11.09 16.62
CA SER A 389 3.16 11.84 15.83
C SER A 389 1.70 11.47 16.18
N PRO A 390 1.19 11.85 17.37
CA PRO A 390 -0.17 11.50 17.81
C PRO A 390 -1.27 11.84 16.80
N ALA A 391 -1.08 12.90 16.00
CA ALA A 391 -2.01 13.30 14.95
C ALA A 391 -2.14 12.27 13.81
N GLU A 392 -1.03 11.64 13.39
CA GLU A 392 -1.06 10.58 12.37
C GLU A 392 -1.75 9.33 12.89
N TRP A 393 -1.45 8.95 14.14
CA TRP A 393 -2.14 7.85 14.83
C TRP A 393 -3.63 8.11 14.97
N GLU A 394 -4.02 9.27 15.51
CA GLU A 394 -5.42 9.64 15.68
C GLU A 394 -6.18 9.62 14.35
N ARG A 395 -5.57 10.14 13.29
CA ARG A 395 -6.13 10.12 11.94
C ARG A 395 -6.33 8.69 11.43
N TRP A 396 -5.31 7.85 11.51
CA TRP A 396 -5.41 6.45 11.08
C TRP A 396 -6.51 5.71 11.85
N ILE A 397 -6.59 5.92 13.17
CA ILE A 397 -7.61 5.28 14.01
C ILE A 397 -9.02 5.76 13.64
N LYS A 398 -9.20 7.06 13.36
CA LYS A 398 -10.49 7.58 12.87
C LYS A 398 -10.89 6.98 11.53
N ASP A 399 -9.94 6.74 10.63
CA ASP A 399 -10.22 6.09 9.35
C ASP A 399 -10.59 4.60 9.55
N GLN A 400 -9.94 3.91 10.49
CA GLN A 400 -10.34 2.57 10.89
C GLN A 400 -11.75 2.54 11.50
N GLN A 401 -12.07 3.49 12.39
CA GLN A 401 -13.42 3.63 12.97
C GLN A 401 -14.49 3.79 11.88
N LYS A 402 -14.27 4.69 10.91
CA LYS A 402 -15.21 4.89 9.78
C LYS A 402 -15.42 3.60 8.99
N SER A 403 -14.36 2.84 8.73
CA SER A 403 -14.47 1.59 7.98
C SER A 403 -15.27 0.50 8.70
N GLU A 404 -15.32 0.56 10.03
CA GLU A 404 -16.06 -0.37 10.90
C GLU A 404 -17.44 0.20 11.32
N GLY A 405 -17.85 1.36 10.79
CA GLY A 405 -19.12 2.01 11.15
C GLY A 405 -19.14 2.57 12.59
N VAL A 406 -17.98 2.83 13.18
CA VAL A 406 -17.83 3.45 14.51
C VAL A 406 -17.70 4.96 14.37
N THR A 407 -18.33 5.73 15.26
CA THR A 407 -18.25 7.19 15.27
C THR A 407 -16.80 7.63 15.50
N PRO A 408 -16.21 8.46 14.60
CA PRO A 408 -14.85 8.92 14.75
C PRO A 408 -14.62 9.69 16.06
N GLY A 409 -13.56 9.33 16.79
CA GLY A 409 -13.21 9.94 18.08
C GLY A 409 -13.83 9.27 19.31
N GLU A 410 -14.61 8.20 19.14
CA GLU A 410 -14.95 7.33 20.26
C GLU A 410 -13.70 6.65 20.85
N ASP A 411 -13.72 6.35 22.14
CA ASP A 411 -12.65 5.59 22.79
C ASP A 411 -12.71 4.13 22.29
N VAL A 412 -11.60 3.60 21.78
CA VAL A 412 -11.51 2.27 21.15
C VAL A 412 -10.23 1.55 21.53
N TYR A 413 -10.24 0.23 21.40
CA TYR A 413 -9.03 -0.58 21.38
C TYR A 413 -8.90 -1.30 20.03
N ILE A 414 -7.67 -1.53 19.59
CA ILE A 414 -7.36 -2.25 18.34
C ILE A 414 -6.25 -3.25 18.63
N ILE A 415 -6.52 -4.52 18.31
CA ILE A 415 -5.57 -5.62 18.51
C ILE A 415 -4.99 -5.99 17.15
N LEU A 416 -3.66 -5.97 17.05
CA LEU A 416 -2.95 -6.41 15.86
C LEU A 416 -2.46 -7.86 16.02
N ARG A 417 -2.39 -8.56 14.89
CA ARG A 417 -1.72 -9.84 14.77
C ARG A 417 -0.19 -9.64 14.73
N LEU A 418 0.57 -10.73 14.84
CA LEU A 418 2.04 -10.68 14.71
C LEU A 418 2.50 -10.20 13.33
N ASP A 419 1.72 -10.45 12.28
CA ASP A 419 1.99 -9.95 10.93
C ASP A 419 1.64 -8.45 10.75
N GLY A 420 1.19 -7.78 11.82
CA GLY A 420 0.85 -6.35 11.84
C GLY A 420 -0.54 -6.01 11.32
N ARG A 421 -1.36 -6.98 10.90
CA ARG A 421 -2.74 -6.72 10.43
C ARG A 421 -3.71 -6.62 11.59
N VAL A 422 -4.78 -5.84 11.41
CA VAL A 422 -5.86 -5.72 12.39
C VAL A 422 -6.53 -7.08 12.60
N ARG A 423 -6.58 -7.54 13.85
CA ARG A 423 -7.30 -8.75 14.27
C ARG A 423 -8.73 -8.42 14.67
N ARG A 424 -8.88 -7.39 15.50
CA ARG A 424 -10.14 -6.94 16.09
C ARG A 424 -9.99 -5.49 16.52
N SER A 425 -11.09 -4.74 16.44
CA SER A 425 -11.29 -3.47 17.11
C SER A 425 -12.55 -3.54 17.99
N GLY A 426 -12.64 -2.68 19.00
CA GLY A 426 -13.83 -2.59 19.85
C GLY A 426 -13.93 -1.26 20.57
N LYS A 427 -15.14 -0.87 20.99
CA LYS A 427 -15.39 0.35 21.77
C LYS A 427 -14.93 0.15 23.22
N VAL A 428 -14.41 1.21 23.80
CA VAL A 428 -14.15 1.31 25.24
C VAL A 428 -15.34 2.04 25.86
N SER A 429 -16.35 1.29 26.28
CA SER A 429 -17.47 1.88 27.04
C SER A 429 -17.00 2.26 28.46
N THR A 430 -17.40 3.43 28.94
CA THR A 430 -17.27 3.83 30.36
C THR A 430 -18.59 3.67 31.12
N GLN A 431 -19.68 3.31 30.44
CA GLN A 431 -20.99 3.11 31.03
C GLN A 431 -21.26 1.63 31.29
N ASN A 432 -21.75 1.37 32.49
CA ASN A 432 -22.11 0.07 33.03
C ASN A 432 -23.40 -0.50 32.43
N GLU A 433 -23.64 -0.31 31.12
CA GLU A 433 -24.89 -0.70 30.48
C GLU A 433 -24.68 -1.64 29.30
N ALA A 434 -25.53 -2.66 29.31
CA ALA A 434 -25.71 -3.66 28.28
C ALA A 434 -26.19 -3.00 26.98
N SER A 435 -25.27 -2.76 26.05
CA SER A 435 -25.61 -2.57 24.63
C SER A 435 -24.50 -3.13 23.76
N LEU A 436 -24.66 -4.40 23.41
CA LEU A 436 -23.82 -5.17 22.51
C LEU A 436 -24.05 -4.71 21.06
N ILE A 437 -22.98 -4.24 20.40
CA ILE A 437 -22.84 -4.39 18.95
C ILE A 437 -21.58 -5.23 18.72
N LEU A 438 -21.77 -6.55 18.64
CA LEU A 438 -20.78 -7.48 18.11
C LEU A 438 -20.91 -7.48 16.58
N PHE A 439 -19.90 -7.04 15.85
CA PHE A 439 -19.81 -7.29 14.41
C PHE A 439 -18.95 -8.54 14.16
N PRO A 440 -19.51 -9.58 13.51
CA PRO A 440 -18.74 -10.77 13.17
C PRO A 440 -17.88 -10.50 11.93
N SER A 441 -16.58 -10.78 12.03
CA SER A 441 -15.78 -11.14 10.85
C SER A 441 -16.01 -12.62 10.57
N SER A 442 -16.52 -12.92 9.37
CA SER A 442 -16.80 -14.25 8.84
C SER A 442 -15.73 -15.28 9.21
N THR A 443 -16.07 -16.25 10.06
CA THR A 443 -15.67 -17.66 9.95
C THR A 443 -16.61 -18.53 10.79
N ARG A 444 -16.89 -19.71 10.25
CA ARG A 444 -17.89 -20.72 10.64
C ARG A 444 -17.60 -21.35 12.01
N GLY A 445 -18.67 -21.55 12.80
CA GLY A 445 -18.86 -22.71 13.68
C GLY A 445 -18.15 -22.72 15.03
N GLY A 446 -18.88 -22.33 16.09
CA GLY A 446 -18.53 -22.58 17.48
C GLY A 446 -19.68 -22.17 18.41
N THR A 447 -20.08 -23.06 19.31
CA THR A 447 -21.13 -22.86 20.34
C THR A 447 -20.86 -21.62 21.21
N PRO A 448 -21.90 -20.87 21.62
CA PRO A 448 -21.71 -19.67 22.44
C PRO A 448 -21.30 -20.06 23.88
N PRO A 449 -20.45 -19.28 24.57
CA PRO A 449 -20.19 -19.47 25.99
C PRO A 449 -21.34 -18.91 26.85
N ASP A 450 -21.67 -19.62 27.93
CA ASP A 450 -22.73 -19.35 28.93
C ASP A 450 -22.43 -18.20 29.89
N SER A 451 -21.96 -17.04 29.41
CA SER A 451 -21.77 -15.87 30.28
C SER A 451 -21.96 -14.57 29.51
N PRO A 452 -22.79 -13.62 30.00
CA PRO A 452 -22.92 -12.34 29.34
C PRO A 452 -21.59 -11.56 29.45
N PRO A 453 -21.11 -10.91 28.38
CA PRO A 453 -19.87 -10.14 28.43
C PRO A 453 -20.05 -8.89 29.30
N HIS A 454 -19.09 -8.65 30.18
CA HIS A 454 -19.06 -7.46 31.02
C HIS A 454 -18.67 -6.20 30.19
N PRO A 455 -19.34 -5.05 30.39
CA PRO A 455 -19.07 -3.84 29.62
C PRO A 455 -17.81 -3.10 30.09
N GLY A 456 -17.08 -2.54 29.12
CA GLY A 456 -16.19 -1.39 29.31
C GLY A 456 -14.72 -1.69 29.61
N MET A 457 -13.86 -1.26 28.67
CA MET A 457 -12.44 -1.62 28.48
C MET A 457 -12.20 -2.86 27.62
N PRO A 458 -11.03 -2.98 26.95
CA PRO A 458 -10.58 -4.28 26.47
C PRO A 458 -10.68 -5.26 27.64
N ASP A 459 -11.49 -6.30 27.47
CA ASP A 459 -11.53 -7.41 28.42
C ASP A 459 -10.18 -8.10 28.36
N TRP A 460 -9.28 -7.73 29.27
CA TRP A 460 -7.93 -8.25 29.31
C TRP A 460 -7.90 -9.77 29.52
N GLN A 461 -8.91 -10.32 30.20
CA GLN A 461 -9.06 -11.75 30.38
C GLN A 461 -9.44 -12.43 29.05
N GLN A 462 -10.38 -11.85 28.30
CA GLN A 462 -10.71 -12.30 26.96
C GLN A 462 -9.51 -12.18 25.99
N ILE A 463 -8.79 -11.06 26.00
CA ILE A 463 -7.60 -10.85 25.15
C ILE A 463 -6.54 -11.91 25.44
N VAL A 464 -6.31 -12.20 26.72
CA VAL A 464 -5.43 -13.29 27.14
C VAL A 464 -5.92 -14.62 26.57
N GLN A 465 -7.19 -14.97 26.70
CA GLN A 465 -7.71 -16.24 26.16
C GLN A 465 -7.61 -16.33 24.63
N GLU A 466 -7.81 -15.23 23.91
CA GLU A 466 -7.85 -15.20 22.44
C GLU A 466 -6.48 -15.24 21.75
N LEU A 467 -5.41 -14.75 22.39
CA LEU A 467 -4.09 -14.57 21.77
C LEU A 467 -3.13 -15.70 22.10
N PRO A 468 -2.80 -16.65 21.21
CA PRO A 468 -1.97 -17.81 21.58
C PRO A 468 -0.60 -17.40 22.16
N PRO A 469 -0.06 -18.17 23.14
CA PRO A 469 1.28 -17.94 23.68
C PRO A 469 2.35 -18.00 22.59
N MET A 470 3.44 -17.24 22.75
CA MET A 470 4.50 -17.19 21.73
C MET A 470 5.16 -18.56 21.50
N GLU A 471 5.34 -19.34 22.56
CA GLU A 471 5.91 -20.69 22.55
C GLU A 471 5.10 -21.67 21.69
N ALA A 472 3.77 -21.53 21.68
CA ALA A 472 2.86 -22.38 20.90
C ALA A 472 2.94 -22.09 19.39
N ILE A 473 3.48 -20.94 19.00
CA ILE A 473 3.65 -20.54 17.59
C ILE A 473 5.03 -21.01 17.10
N LEU A 474 6.07 -20.79 17.91
CA LEU A 474 7.43 -21.23 17.58
C LEU A 474 7.50 -22.76 17.42
N SER A 475 6.85 -23.51 18.30
CA SER A 475 6.77 -24.98 18.21
C SER A 475 6.03 -25.51 16.98
N LYS A 476 5.19 -24.68 16.32
CA LYS A 476 4.54 -25.03 15.04
C LYS A 476 5.37 -24.64 13.83
N LEU A 477 6.35 -23.75 13.97
CA LEU A 477 7.29 -23.36 12.91
C LEU A 477 8.52 -24.27 12.88
N GLU A 478 8.86 -24.90 14.02
CA GLU A 478 9.93 -25.89 14.15
C GLU A 478 9.53 -27.30 13.70
N ARG A 479 8.23 -27.57 13.56
CA ARG A 479 7.66 -28.79 12.95
C ARG A 479 7.29 -28.53 11.51
#